data_AF-A0A9N8HLR4-F1
#
_entry.id   AF-A0A9N8HLR4-F1
#
_cell.length_a   1.000
_cell.length_b   1.000
_cell.length_c   1.000
_cell.angle_alpha   90.00
_cell.angle_beta   90.00
_cell.angle_gamma   90.00
#
_symmetry.space_group_name_H-M   'P 1'
#
loop_
_entity.id
_entity.type
_entity.pdbx_description
1 polymer ?
#
loop_
_entity_poly.entity_id
_entity_poly.type
_entity_poly.pdbx_seq_one_letter_code
_entity_poly.pdbx_strand_id
1 'polypeptide(L)'
;MIPAQTRFAHTTAVVLLITSIGYSNAFTASGQVSLQSRNAGTRIAYQTALPLPKPWSATHKSGPETALFISWPGNNDKASEQEGKRDTAQSQLKLSGETAEVSLSSFFSDVTRTESIEDFVAPISDVLDDTTGGWALSYANLEPETESTPIGISFLATNIAYGLAGSLLVAQGNTFLGALTELACIASFGYHYSQLKFGQEGSRIVRLALLVDYFFALSAIAVGSVQLIFAHSIPPEIFVSGAAAIVSLGLCWVWEEGITYIFLHSLWHLFSAYTGYMIGSTQ
;
A
#
# COMPACT_ATOMS: atom_id res chain seq x y z
N MET A 1 37.96 -0.50 -9.20
CA MET A 1 36.74 -0.66 -10.02
C MET A 1 36.14 -2.03 -9.71
N ILE A 2 34.92 -2.08 -9.18
CA ILE A 2 34.21 -3.34 -8.94
C ILE A 2 33.59 -3.79 -10.29
N PRO A 3 33.80 -5.05 -10.72
CA PRO A 3 33.25 -5.58 -11.96
C PRO A 3 31.72 -5.41 -12.04
N ALA A 4 31.19 -5.16 -13.24
CA ALA A 4 29.74 -4.99 -13.45
C ALA A 4 28.92 -6.20 -12.97
N GLN A 5 29.49 -7.40 -13.04
CA GLN A 5 28.87 -8.64 -12.55
C GLN A 5 28.66 -8.66 -11.02
N THR A 6 29.55 -8.02 -10.24
CA THR A 6 29.42 -7.96 -8.78
C THR A 6 28.40 -6.93 -8.32
N ARG A 7 28.12 -5.90 -9.14
CA ARG A 7 27.03 -4.95 -8.88
C ARG A 7 25.67 -5.57 -9.15
N PHE A 8 25.56 -6.35 -10.23
CA PHE A 8 24.35 -7.11 -10.56
C PHE A 8 23.96 -8.08 -9.43
N ALA A 9 24.92 -8.86 -8.91
CA ALA A 9 24.66 -9.79 -7.81
C ALA A 9 24.20 -9.09 -6.52
N HIS A 10 24.76 -7.91 -6.20
CA HIS A 10 24.35 -7.16 -5.00
C HIS A 10 22.96 -6.53 -5.13
N THR A 11 22.63 -5.93 -6.28
CA THR A 11 21.31 -5.32 -6.49
C THR A 11 20.20 -6.37 -6.52
N THR A 12 20.42 -7.50 -7.22
CA THR A 12 19.47 -8.62 -7.22
C THR A 12 19.29 -9.24 -5.83
N ALA A 13 20.37 -9.35 -5.04
CA ALA A 13 20.29 -9.86 -3.67
C ALA A 13 19.50 -8.92 -2.74
N VAL A 14 19.62 -7.60 -2.90
CA VAL A 14 18.88 -6.61 -2.10
C VAL A 14 17.39 -6.61 -2.46
N VAL A 15 17.04 -6.70 -3.75
CA VAL A 15 15.64 -6.79 -4.21
C VAL A 15 14.98 -8.10 -3.74
N LEU A 16 15.70 -9.23 -3.84
CA LEU A 16 15.23 -10.52 -3.32
C LEU A 16 15.10 -10.51 -1.79
N LEU A 17 16.00 -9.81 -1.09
CA LEU A 17 15.94 -9.68 0.37
C LEU A 17 14.71 -8.85 0.79
N ILE A 18 14.46 -7.70 0.17
CA ILE A 18 13.31 -6.82 0.48
C ILE A 18 11.98 -7.53 0.16
N THR A 19 11.89 -8.20 -0.99
CA THR A 19 10.70 -9.00 -1.34
C THR A 19 10.52 -10.22 -0.44
N SER A 20 11.60 -10.90 -0.02
CA SER A 20 11.52 -12.02 0.92
C SER A 20 11.15 -11.60 2.35
N ILE A 21 11.56 -10.41 2.81
CA ILE A 21 11.19 -9.86 4.11
C ILE A 21 9.71 -9.48 4.11
N GLY A 22 9.22 -8.86 3.03
CA GLY A 22 7.79 -8.61 2.84
C GLY A 22 6.96 -9.90 2.83
N TYR A 23 7.42 -10.94 2.13
CA TYR A 23 6.76 -12.25 2.06
C TYR A 23 6.82 -13.02 3.39
N SER A 24 7.95 -13.01 4.10
CA SER A 24 8.13 -13.77 5.35
C SER A 24 7.30 -13.17 6.48
N ASN A 25 7.15 -11.85 6.54
CA ASN A 25 6.30 -11.19 7.52
C ASN A 25 4.80 -11.44 7.27
N ALA A 26 4.38 -11.52 6.00
CA ALA A 26 3.02 -11.90 5.62
C ALA A 26 2.71 -13.39 5.95
N PHE A 27 3.69 -14.29 5.79
CA PHE A 27 3.48 -15.72 6.04
C PHE A 27 3.51 -16.07 7.53
N THR A 28 4.37 -15.42 8.33
CA THR A 28 4.47 -15.69 9.78
C THR A 28 3.23 -15.22 10.55
N ALA A 29 2.53 -14.19 10.07
CA ALA A 29 1.26 -13.73 10.65
C ALA A 29 0.08 -14.70 10.43
N SER A 30 0.17 -15.61 9.45
CA SER A 30 -0.89 -16.58 9.13
C SER A 30 -0.83 -17.89 9.95
N GLY A 31 0.23 -18.09 10.76
CA GLY A 31 0.54 -19.36 11.42
C GLY A 31 -0.11 -19.64 12.78
N GLN A 32 -0.92 -18.72 13.33
CA GLN A 32 -1.61 -18.93 14.62
C GLN A 32 -3.13 -18.72 14.51
N VAL A 33 -3.80 -19.55 13.70
CA VAL A 33 -5.25 -19.70 13.81
C VAL A 33 -5.55 -20.85 14.76
N SER A 34 -5.81 -20.50 16.02
CA SER A 34 -6.41 -21.39 17.02
C SER A 34 -7.82 -21.77 16.55
N LEU A 35 -8.03 -23.05 16.24
CA LEU A 35 -9.34 -23.61 15.90
C LEU A 35 -10.25 -23.62 17.14
N GLN A 36 -11.00 -22.53 17.33
CA GLN A 36 -12.18 -22.54 18.21
C GLN A 36 -13.42 -22.89 17.37
N SER A 37 -13.82 -24.16 17.47
CA SER A 37 -15.10 -24.67 16.96
C SER A 37 -16.27 -23.83 17.47
N ARG A 38 -16.97 -23.12 16.57
CA ARG A 38 -18.32 -22.61 16.81
C ARG A 38 -19.32 -23.21 15.85
N ASN A 39 -20.37 -23.77 16.46
CA ASN A 39 -21.49 -24.43 15.83
C ASN A 39 -22.27 -23.54 14.86
N ALA A 40 -22.82 -24.23 13.86
CA ALA A 40 -23.52 -23.72 12.70
C ALA A 40 -24.81 -22.93 13.00
N GLY A 41 -25.15 -22.02 12.07
CA GLY A 41 -26.54 -21.66 11.82
C GLY A 41 -26.79 -20.27 11.24
N THR A 42 -26.40 -19.98 10.00
CA THR A 42 -27.10 -18.92 9.23
C THR A 42 -26.95 -19.14 7.72
N ARG A 43 -28.08 -19.25 7.01
CA ARG A 43 -28.16 -19.26 5.53
C ARG A 43 -27.92 -17.84 5.04
N ILE A 44 -26.96 -17.64 4.14
CA ILE A 44 -26.80 -16.39 3.37
C ILE A 44 -27.31 -16.66 1.96
N ALA A 45 -28.36 -15.94 1.57
CA ALA A 45 -28.81 -15.85 0.19
C ALA A 45 -27.99 -14.75 -0.50
N TYR A 46 -27.29 -15.10 -1.59
CA TYR A 46 -26.64 -14.12 -2.46
C TYR A 46 -27.68 -13.52 -3.40
N GLN A 47 -27.96 -12.23 -3.24
CA GLN A 47 -28.71 -11.45 -4.22
C GLN A 47 -27.72 -10.53 -4.94
N THR A 48 -27.22 -10.99 -6.09
CA THR A 48 -26.39 -10.21 -6.98
C THR A 48 -27.25 -9.18 -7.72
N ALA A 49 -27.34 -7.98 -7.19
CA ALA A 49 -27.75 -6.80 -7.93
C ALA A 49 -26.53 -5.89 -8.06
N LEU A 50 -26.02 -5.72 -9.28
CA LEU A 50 -25.00 -4.71 -9.59
C LEU A 50 -25.60 -3.34 -9.28
N PRO A 51 -24.99 -2.51 -8.41
CA PRO A 51 -25.46 -1.15 -8.21
C PRO A 51 -25.19 -0.33 -9.47
N LEU A 52 -26.26 0.28 -10.00
CA LEU A 52 -26.15 1.34 -11.01
C LEU A 52 -25.40 2.54 -10.42
N PRO A 53 -24.62 3.29 -11.22
CA PRO A 53 -23.86 4.44 -10.73
C PRO A 53 -24.82 5.49 -10.13
N LYS A 54 -24.50 5.94 -8.90
CA LYS A 54 -25.21 7.07 -8.29
C LYS A 54 -24.82 8.36 -9.03
N PRO A 55 -25.77 9.22 -9.41
CA PRO A 55 -25.45 10.54 -9.91
C PRO A 55 -24.81 11.39 -8.80
N TRP A 56 -23.79 12.15 -9.17
CA TRP A 56 -23.08 13.12 -8.33
C TRP A 56 -24.06 14.08 -7.65
N SER A 57 -24.24 13.94 -6.33
CA SER A 57 -24.96 14.91 -5.50
C SER A 57 -24.07 15.36 -4.35
N ALA A 58 -23.51 16.56 -4.47
CA ALA A 58 -22.99 17.31 -3.34
C ALA A 58 -24.18 17.75 -2.48
N THR A 59 -24.42 17.08 -1.35
CA THR A 59 -25.44 17.49 -0.38
C THR A 59 -24.83 17.79 0.98
N HIS A 60 -24.99 19.06 1.34
CA HIS A 60 -24.88 19.67 2.65
C HIS A 60 -25.34 18.76 3.81
N LYS A 61 -24.53 18.72 4.87
CA LYS A 61 -24.87 18.16 6.18
C LYS A 61 -25.99 18.97 6.84
N SER A 62 -27.09 18.31 7.18
CA SER A 62 -28.06 18.79 8.17
C SER A 62 -28.23 17.75 9.28
N GLY A 63 -27.82 18.11 10.50
CA GLY A 63 -28.43 17.72 11.77
C GLY A 63 -28.28 16.27 12.27
N PRO A 64 -27.90 16.04 13.55
CA PRO A 64 -27.82 14.70 14.13
C PRO A 64 -29.18 14.24 14.63
N GLU A 65 -29.62 13.05 14.20
CA GLU A 65 -30.68 12.30 14.86
C GLU A 65 -30.07 11.48 16.02
N THR A 66 -30.48 11.83 17.23
CA THR A 66 -30.14 11.17 18.48
C THR A 66 -30.86 9.81 18.59
N ALA A 67 -30.12 8.72 18.45
CA ALA A 67 -30.61 7.38 18.78
C ALA A 67 -30.34 7.05 20.26
N LEU A 68 -31.42 6.78 20.96
CA LEU A 68 -31.54 6.44 22.38
C LEU A 68 -31.10 4.97 22.60
N PHE A 69 -30.01 4.72 23.34
CA PHE A 69 -29.66 3.37 23.81
C PHE A 69 -30.14 3.15 25.25
N ILE A 70 -31.02 2.17 25.42
CA ILE A 70 -31.43 1.60 26.70
C ILE A 70 -30.55 0.37 26.95
N SER A 71 -29.84 0.31 28.07
CA SER A 71 -29.30 -0.93 28.62
C SER A 71 -29.53 -0.97 30.13
N TRP A 72 -29.97 -2.13 30.63
CA TRP A 72 -30.27 -2.42 32.04
C TRP A 72 -29.28 -3.47 32.57
N PRO A 73 -28.96 -3.50 33.89
CA PRO A 73 -27.72 -4.05 34.42
C PRO A 73 -27.83 -5.47 34.97
N GLY A 74 -26.67 -6.06 35.22
CA GLY A 74 -26.40 -7.34 35.89
C GLY A 74 -25.10 -7.90 35.31
N ASN A 75 -24.09 -8.33 36.06
CA ASN A 75 -24.14 -9.02 37.33
C ASN A 75 -22.78 -8.82 38.05
N ASN A 76 -22.82 -8.80 39.37
CA ASN A 76 -21.65 -8.95 40.22
C ASN A 76 -21.02 -10.34 39.98
N ASP A 77 -19.70 -10.45 40.10
CA ASP A 77 -19.13 -11.39 41.07
C ASP A 77 -17.64 -11.12 41.32
N LYS A 78 -17.31 -11.19 42.60
CA LYS A 78 -15.97 -11.09 43.19
C LYS A 78 -15.30 -12.46 43.10
N ALA A 79 -14.01 -12.50 42.78
CA ALA A 79 -13.13 -13.60 43.18
C ALA A 79 -11.75 -13.04 43.51
N SER A 80 -11.37 -13.29 44.75
CA SER A 80 -10.12 -13.00 45.45
C SER A 80 -9.04 -14.06 45.21
N GLU A 81 -7.81 -13.69 45.57
CA GLU A 81 -6.66 -14.56 45.89
C GLU A 81 -6.01 -15.34 44.72
N GLN A 82 -4.69 -15.54 44.64
CA GLN A 82 -3.67 -15.54 45.69
C GLN A 82 -2.26 -15.26 45.10
N GLU A 83 -1.41 -14.68 45.94
CA GLU A 83 0.04 -14.53 45.77
C GLU A 83 0.76 -15.86 45.47
N GLY A 84 1.76 -15.81 44.60
CA GLY A 84 2.67 -16.93 44.35
C GLY A 84 4.02 -16.46 43.86
N LYS A 85 4.85 -15.95 44.79
CA LYS A 85 6.29 -15.72 44.61
C LYS A 85 6.98 -17.03 44.21
N ARG A 86 7.68 -17.03 43.07
CA ARG A 86 8.83 -17.91 42.84
C ARG A 86 9.95 -17.13 42.17
N ASP A 87 11.01 -16.99 42.95
CA ASP A 87 12.32 -16.53 42.54
C ASP A 87 12.93 -17.51 41.56
N THR A 88 13.34 -17.04 40.38
CA THR A 88 14.31 -17.73 39.54
C THR A 88 15.15 -16.69 38.80
N ALA A 89 16.05 -16.05 39.53
CA ALA A 89 17.10 -15.23 38.95
C ALA A 89 18.17 -16.15 38.34
N GLN A 90 18.04 -16.40 37.03
CA GLN A 90 19.10 -17.00 36.23
C GLN A 90 20.23 -15.98 35.99
N SER A 91 21.39 -16.32 36.54
CA SER A 91 22.74 -16.17 35.98
C SER A 91 22.94 -15.06 34.93
N GLN A 92 23.47 -13.92 35.38
CA GLN A 92 24.18 -12.97 34.52
C GLN A 92 25.47 -13.61 33.99
N LEU A 93 25.51 -13.92 32.70
CA LEU A 93 26.76 -14.21 31.99
C LEU A 93 27.07 -13.03 31.07
N LYS A 94 27.95 -12.17 31.57
CA LYS A 94 28.45 -10.97 30.94
C LYS A 94 29.50 -11.37 29.90
N LEU A 95 29.10 -11.48 28.64
CA LEU A 95 30.02 -11.45 27.50
C LEU A 95 29.65 -10.23 26.64
N SER A 96 30.30 -9.08 26.89
CA SER A 96 30.24 -7.95 25.97
C SER A 96 31.31 -8.13 24.90
N GLY A 97 30.98 -8.92 23.89
CA GLY A 97 31.60 -8.82 22.58
C GLY A 97 30.95 -7.63 21.87
N GLU A 98 31.73 -6.59 21.62
CA GLU A 98 31.31 -5.40 20.89
C GLU A 98 31.20 -5.75 19.40
N THR A 99 30.11 -6.43 19.03
CA THR A 99 29.66 -6.47 17.64
C THR A 99 28.64 -5.36 17.48
N ALA A 100 28.96 -4.40 16.62
CA ALA A 100 28.06 -3.33 16.19
C ALA A 100 26.86 -3.93 15.45
N GLU A 101 25.90 -4.50 16.19
CA GLU A 101 24.52 -4.57 15.74
C GLU A 101 23.99 -3.14 15.77
N VAL A 102 24.08 -2.47 14.61
CA VAL A 102 23.28 -1.28 14.34
C VAL A 102 21.83 -1.74 14.42
N SER A 103 21.24 -1.62 15.61
CA SER A 103 19.92 -2.13 15.89
C SER A 103 18.92 -1.37 15.05
N LEU A 104 18.39 -2.00 14.00
CA LEU A 104 17.25 -1.50 13.23
C LEU A 104 16.08 -1.13 14.15
N SER A 105 15.97 -1.76 15.32
CA SER A 105 14.97 -1.42 16.33
C SER A 105 15.10 0.01 16.85
N SER A 106 16.31 0.60 16.90
CA SER A 106 16.49 1.99 17.34
C SER A 106 16.07 3.00 16.27
N PHE A 107 16.32 2.66 14.99
CA PHE A 107 15.83 3.43 13.85
C PHE A 107 14.29 3.38 13.75
N PHE A 108 13.67 2.24 14.04
CA PHE A 108 12.20 2.11 14.09
C PHE A 108 11.57 2.63 15.39
N SER A 109 12.29 2.68 16.52
CA SER A 109 11.75 3.23 17.76
C SER A 109 11.71 4.76 17.78
N ASP A 110 12.51 5.44 16.95
CA ASP A 110 12.40 6.90 16.76
C ASP A 110 11.22 7.29 15.83
N VAL A 111 10.62 6.30 15.18
CA VAL A 111 9.40 6.41 14.34
C VAL A 111 8.11 6.34 15.20
N THR A 112 8.19 6.38 16.54
CA THR A 112 7.00 6.67 17.38
C THR A 112 6.54 8.13 17.33
N ARG A 113 7.14 8.95 16.45
CA ARG A 113 6.77 10.34 16.22
C ARG A 113 5.76 10.51 15.08
N THR A 114 4.70 9.69 15.08
CA THR A 114 3.60 9.79 14.11
C THR A 114 2.93 11.17 14.15
N GLU A 115 2.83 11.82 15.31
CA GLU A 115 2.33 13.20 15.43
C GLU A 115 3.15 14.20 14.59
N SER A 116 4.48 14.03 14.54
CA SER A 116 5.34 14.98 13.79
C SER A 116 5.21 14.88 12.28
N ILE A 117 4.83 13.71 11.76
CA ILE A 117 4.68 13.50 10.32
C ILE A 117 3.31 14.02 9.88
N GLU A 118 2.26 13.79 10.67
CA GLU A 118 0.94 14.36 10.40
C GLU A 118 0.97 15.89 10.39
N ASP A 119 1.64 16.50 11.38
CA ASP A 119 1.79 17.96 11.46
C ASP A 119 2.58 18.55 10.29
N PHE A 120 3.52 17.78 9.72
CA PHE A 120 4.30 18.21 8.57
C PHE A 120 3.49 18.19 7.27
N VAL A 121 2.56 17.24 7.14
CA VAL A 121 1.81 16.99 5.90
C VAL A 121 0.51 17.79 5.87
N ALA A 122 -0.06 18.10 7.04
CA ALA A 122 -1.30 18.85 7.17
C ALA A 122 -1.35 20.12 6.28
N PRO A 123 -0.32 20.99 6.24
CA PRO A 123 -0.37 22.19 5.41
C PRO A 123 -0.46 21.88 3.90
N ILE A 124 0.20 20.82 3.44
CA ILE A 124 0.16 20.41 2.04
C ILE A 124 -1.20 19.77 1.73
N SER A 125 -1.70 18.90 2.61
CA SER A 125 -3.02 18.30 2.48
C SER A 125 -4.12 19.36 2.45
N ASP A 126 -4.07 20.35 3.33
CA ASP A 126 -5.07 21.41 3.42
C ASP A 126 -5.06 22.29 2.17
N VAL A 127 -3.89 22.68 1.67
CA VAL A 127 -3.78 23.46 0.42
C VAL A 127 -4.30 22.67 -0.77
N LEU A 128 -3.98 21.37 -0.85
CA LEU A 128 -4.47 20.50 -1.93
C LEU A 128 -5.99 20.32 -1.83
N ASP A 129 -6.52 20.12 -0.63
CA ASP A 129 -7.95 19.98 -0.39
C ASP A 129 -8.70 21.27 -0.74
N ASP A 130 -8.21 22.43 -0.30
CA ASP A 130 -8.82 23.73 -0.61
C ASP A 130 -8.79 24.02 -2.12
N THR A 131 -7.69 23.67 -2.80
CA THR A 131 -7.54 23.92 -4.23
C THR A 131 -8.38 22.97 -5.09
N THR A 132 -8.57 21.73 -4.64
CA THR A 132 -9.23 20.68 -5.43
C THR A 132 -10.62 20.32 -4.94
N GLY A 133 -11.13 21.01 -3.91
CA GLY A 133 -12.40 20.67 -3.27
C GLY A 133 -12.37 19.33 -2.53
N GLY A 134 -11.20 18.92 -2.01
CA GLY A 134 -10.97 17.66 -1.31
C GLY A 134 -10.76 16.45 -2.23
N TRP A 135 -10.72 16.65 -3.55
CA TRP A 135 -10.64 15.56 -4.51
C TRP A 135 -9.21 15.02 -4.69
N ALA A 136 -8.18 15.86 -4.60
CA ALA A 136 -6.79 15.46 -4.88
C ALA A 136 -6.34 14.27 -4.01
N LEU A 137 -6.67 14.29 -2.73
CA LEU A 137 -6.30 13.25 -1.77
C LEU A 137 -7.50 12.39 -1.36
N SER A 138 -8.51 12.33 -2.23
CA SER A 138 -9.58 11.33 -2.11
C SER A 138 -9.06 9.97 -2.55
N TYR A 139 -9.52 8.92 -1.88
CA TYR A 139 -9.13 7.55 -2.17
C TYR A 139 -10.32 6.61 -2.02
N ALA A 140 -10.30 5.52 -2.78
CA ALA A 140 -11.38 4.56 -2.85
C ALA A 140 -11.56 3.78 -1.54
N ASN A 141 -12.81 3.41 -1.25
CA ASN A 141 -13.11 2.47 -0.16
C ASN A 141 -12.98 1.02 -0.66
N LEU A 142 -12.12 0.23 -0.02
CA LEU A 142 -11.86 -1.16 -0.41
C LEU A 142 -12.58 -2.20 0.45
N GLU A 143 -13.32 -1.76 1.47
CA GLU A 143 -14.07 -2.68 2.33
C GLU A 143 -15.03 -3.58 1.52
N PRO A 144 -15.15 -4.88 1.86
CA PRO A 144 -14.60 -5.55 3.05
C PRO A 144 -13.19 -6.13 2.87
N GLU A 145 -12.50 -5.82 1.77
CA GLU A 145 -11.18 -6.38 1.49
C GLU A 145 -10.10 -5.76 2.40
N THR A 146 -9.14 -6.59 2.83
CA THR A 146 -8.05 -6.18 3.72
C THR A 146 -6.71 -6.68 3.18
N GLU A 147 -5.60 -6.31 3.80
CA GLU A 147 -4.26 -6.76 3.41
C GLU A 147 -4.07 -8.28 3.55
N SER A 148 -4.97 -8.94 4.27
CA SER A 148 -4.93 -10.39 4.52
C SER A 148 -5.94 -11.17 3.66
N THR A 149 -6.87 -10.52 2.95
CA THR A 149 -7.78 -11.25 2.05
C THR A 149 -7.06 -11.66 0.76
N PRO A 150 -7.45 -12.76 0.10
CA PRO A 150 -6.84 -13.17 -1.17
C PRO A 150 -6.93 -12.07 -2.25
N ILE A 151 -8.02 -11.29 -2.25
CA ILE A 151 -8.21 -10.18 -3.18
C ILE A 151 -7.24 -9.04 -2.86
N GLY A 152 -7.12 -8.65 -1.58
CA GLY A 152 -6.16 -7.62 -1.17
C GLY A 152 -4.71 -8.01 -1.43
N ILE A 153 -4.33 -9.27 -1.16
CA ILE A 153 -2.99 -9.80 -1.48
C ILE A 153 -2.73 -9.74 -2.99
N SER A 154 -3.71 -10.16 -3.80
CA SER A 154 -3.60 -10.13 -5.26
C SER A 154 -3.47 -8.70 -5.78
N PHE A 155 -4.23 -7.77 -5.20
CA PHE A 155 -4.13 -6.35 -5.52
C PHE A 155 -2.74 -5.81 -5.23
N LEU A 156 -2.22 -6.05 -4.02
CA LEU A 156 -0.88 -5.62 -3.64
C LEU A 156 0.20 -6.22 -4.54
N ALA A 157 0.06 -7.49 -4.91
CA ALA A 157 1.00 -8.19 -5.78
C ALA A 157 1.12 -7.56 -7.18
N THR A 158 0.11 -6.83 -7.66
CA THR A 158 0.19 -6.17 -8.98
C THR A 158 1.29 -5.09 -9.05
N ASN A 159 1.70 -4.53 -7.90
CA ASN A 159 2.84 -3.60 -7.82
C ASN A 159 4.16 -4.24 -8.25
N ILE A 160 4.29 -5.57 -8.16
CA ILE A 160 5.49 -6.29 -8.63
C ILE A 160 5.79 -5.97 -10.10
N ALA A 161 4.77 -5.64 -10.91
CA ALA A 161 4.98 -5.22 -12.29
C ALA A 161 5.87 -3.97 -12.39
N TYR A 162 5.71 -2.98 -11.51
CA TYR A 162 6.60 -1.81 -11.45
C TYR A 162 8.01 -2.21 -11.01
N GLY A 163 8.14 -3.05 -9.97
CA GLY A 163 9.45 -3.53 -9.53
C GLY A 163 10.22 -4.25 -10.64
N LEU A 164 9.54 -5.14 -11.38
CA LEU A 164 10.14 -5.83 -12.52
C LEU A 164 10.51 -4.88 -13.66
N ALA A 165 9.61 -3.97 -14.03
CA ALA A 165 9.87 -2.96 -15.06
C ALA A 165 11.08 -2.10 -14.70
N GLY A 166 11.13 -1.59 -13.46
CA GLY A 166 12.22 -0.77 -12.95
C GLY A 166 13.55 -1.51 -12.94
N SER A 167 13.58 -2.72 -12.37
CA SER A 167 14.78 -3.57 -12.35
C SER A 167 15.29 -3.89 -13.77
N LEU A 168 14.40 -4.19 -14.73
CA LEU A 168 14.79 -4.46 -16.12
C LEU A 168 15.35 -3.21 -16.81
N LEU A 169 14.76 -2.03 -16.58
CA LEU A 169 15.27 -0.76 -17.11
C LEU A 169 16.66 -0.42 -16.56
N VAL A 170 16.89 -0.64 -15.26
CA VAL A 170 18.22 -0.49 -14.65
C VAL A 170 19.22 -1.46 -15.30
N ALA A 171 18.82 -2.71 -15.53
CA ALA A 171 19.67 -3.70 -16.19
C ALA A 171 20.01 -3.35 -17.65
N GLN A 172 19.13 -2.62 -18.34
CA GLN A 172 19.33 -2.09 -19.69
C GLN A 172 20.14 -0.77 -19.72
N GLY A 173 20.51 -0.24 -18.55
CA GLY A 173 21.29 1.00 -18.44
C GLY A 173 20.43 2.26 -18.26
N ASN A 174 19.11 2.19 -18.40
CA ASN A 174 18.18 3.29 -18.12
C ASN A 174 17.95 3.43 -16.61
N THR A 175 19.02 3.80 -15.91
CA THR A 175 19.11 3.75 -14.45
C THR A 175 18.14 4.73 -13.79
N PHE A 176 17.93 5.92 -14.38
CA PHE A 176 17.13 6.98 -13.75
C PHE A 176 15.63 6.67 -13.80
N LEU A 177 15.08 6.32 -14.97
CA LEU A 177 13.68 5.92 -15.08
C LEU A 177 13.43 4.59 -14.35
N GLY A 178 14.38 3.65 -14.43
CA GLY A 178 14.31 2.39 -13.69
C GLY A 178 14.20 2.60 -12.18
N ALA A 179 15.08 3.43 -11.60
CA ALA A 179 15.04 3.74 -10.17
C ALA A 179 13.76 4.46 -9.75
N LEU A 180 13.26 5.42 -10.54
CA LEU A 180 11.97 6.07 -10.28
C LEU A 180 10.80 5.08 -10.32
N THR A 181 10.84 4.10 -11.22
CA THR A 181 9.83 3.05 -11.33
C THR A 181 9.86 2.12 -10.11
N GLU A 182 11.05 1.78 -9.58
CA GLU A 182 11.17 1.04 -8.33
C GLU A 182 10.68 1.83 -7.11
N LEU A 183 10.97 3.13 -7.05
CA LEU A 183 10.45 4.00 -5.97
C LEU A 183 8.93 4.14 -6.05
N ALA A 184 8.37 4.24 -7.26
CA ALA A 184 6.92 4.21 -7.48
C ALA A 184 6.32 2.87 -7.03
N CYS A 185 6.99 1.73 -7.29
CA CYS A 185 6.57 0.43 -6.77
C CYS A 185 6.46 0.42 -5.24
N ILE A 186 7.48 0.93 -4.55
CA ILE A 186 7.51 0.93 -3.07
C ILE A 186 6.44 1.88 -2.52
N ALA A 187 6.33 3.07 -3.08
CA ALA A 187 5.36 4.08 -2.65
C ALA A 187 3.92 3.63 -2.88
N SER A 188 3.61 3.11 -4.09
CA SER A 188 2.29 2.60 -4.45
C SER A 188 1.91 1.38 -3.61
N PHE A 189 2.83 0.45 -3.37
CA PHE A 189 2.59 -0.65 -2.42
C PHE A 189 2.28 -0.11 -1.01
N GLY A 190 3.06 0.86 -0.51
CA GLY A 190 2.85 1.47 0.81
C GLY A 190 1.48 2.14 0.93
N TYR A 191 1.06 2.87 -0.10
CA TYR A 191 -0.27 3.47 -0.20
C TYR A 191 -1.38 2.41 -0.17
N HIS A 192 -1.37 1.45 -1.08
CA HIS A 192 -2.43 0.44 -1.14
C HIS A 192 -2.46 -0.49 0.06
N TYR A 193 -1.30 -0.80 0.66
CA TYR A 193 -1.24 -1.53 1.92
C TYR A 193 -1.92 -0.75 3.04
N SER A 194 -1.60 0.55 3.17
CA SER A 194 -2.23 1.42 4.16
C SER A 194 -3.73 1.57 3.91
N GLN A 195 -4.15 1.68 2.65
CA GLN A 195 -5.53 1.76 2.22
C GLN A 195 -6.33 0.50 2.63
N LEU A 196 -5.78 -0.69 2.38
CA LEU A 196 -6.39 -1.96 2.75
C LEU A 196 -6.41 -2.19 4.28
N LYS A 197 -5.37 -1.77 4.98
CA LYS A 197 -5.21 -2.01 6.41
C LYS A 197 -6.04 -1.08 7.28
N PHE A 198 -6.06 0.21 6.93
CA PHE A 198 -6.66 1.24 7.78
C PHE A 198 -7.98 1.80 7.22
N GLY A 199 -8.30 1.51 5.95
CA GLY A 199 -9.56 1.93 5.34
C GLY A 199 -9.84 3.43 5.49
N GLN A 200 -11.09 3.76 5.87
CA GLN A 200 -11.50 5.14 6.16
C GLN A 200 -11.05 5.61 7.56
N GLU A 201 -10.80 4.68 8.50
CA GLU A 201 -10.38 5.01 9.85
C GLU A 201 -8.96 5.62 9.89
N GLY A 202 -8.07 5.20 8.97
CA GLY A 202 -6.71 5.72 8.83
C GLY A 202 -6.54 6.87 7.86
N SER A 203 -7.57 7.70 7.63
CA SER A 203 -7.59 8.71 6.56
C SER A 203 -6.31 9.55 6.42
N ARG A 204 -5.68 9.97 7.51
CA ARG A 204 -4.44 10.77 7.46
C ARG A 204 -3.23 10.01 6.94
N ILE A 205 -2.98 8.82 7.48
CA ILE A 205 -1.81 8.01 7.07
C ILE A 205 -1.97 7.52 5.63
N VAL A 206 -3.19 7.19 5.22
CA VAL A 206 -3.50 6.78 3.84
C VAL A 206 -3.29 7.95 2.87
N ARG A 207 -3.76 9.16 3.22
CA ARG A 207 -3.57 10.37 2.40
C ARG A 207 -2.11 10.77 2.24
N LEU A 208 -1.31 10.65 3.31
CA LEU A 208 0.12 10.86 3.21
C LEU A 208 0.78 9.83 2.28
N ALA A 209 0.46 8.55 2.46
CA ALA A 209 1.00 7.50 1.59
C ALA A 209 0.61 7.74 0.12
N LEU A 210 -0.62 8.17 -0.14
CA LEU A 210 -1.10 8.58 -1.47
C LEU A 210 -0.30 9.75 -2.05
N LEU A 211 -0.01 10.77 -1.25
CA LEU A 211 0.80 11.92 -1.69
C LEU A 211 2.22 11.48 -2.11
N VAL A 212 2.83 10.58 -1.34
CA VAL A 212 4.15 10.02 -1.67
C VAL A 212 4.09 9.17 -2.94
N ASP A 213 3.04 8.36 -3.10
CA ASP A 213 2.79 7.59 -4.32
C ASP A 213 2.69 8.51 -5.54
N TYR A 214 1.84 9.54 -5.48
CA TYR A 214 1.71 10.53 -6.55
C TYR A 214 3.02 11.21 -6.90
N PHE A 215 3.83 11.58 -5.92
CA PHE A 215 5.12 12.21 -6.18
C PHE A 215 6.01 11.31 -7.07
N PHE A 216 6.15 10.02 -6.73
CA PHE A 216 6.98 9.10 -7.50
C PHE A 216 6.34 8.69 -8.83
N ALA A 217 5.03 8.42 -8.85
CA ALA A 217 4.30 8.08 -10.06
C ALA A 217 4.36 9.22 -11.10
N LEU A 218 4.09 10.46 -10.69
CA LEU A 218 4.17 11.63 -11.58
C LEU A 218 5.60 11.90 -12.03
N SER A 219 6.60 11.68 -11.17
CA SER A 219 8.01 11.81 -11.55
C SER A 219 8.39 10.78 -12.63
N ALA A 220 7.99 9.51 -12.47
CA ALA A 220 8.23 8.47 -13.46
C ALA A 220 7.51 8.78 -14.80
N ILE A 221 6.25 9.23 -14.74
CA ILE A 221 5.48 9.65 -15.92
C ILE A 221 6.15 10.83 -16.63
N ALA A 222 6.61 11.84 -15.89
CA ALA A 222 7.28 13.01 -16.45
C ALA A 222 8.57 12.62 -17.17
N VAL A 223 9.42 11.81 -16.52
CA VAL A 223 10.68 11.33 -17.13
C VAL A 223 10.38 10.46 -18.34
N GLY A 224 9.45 9.50 -18.24
CA GLY A 224 9.04 8.67 -19.37
C GLY A 224 8.49 9.49 -20.55
N SER A 225 7.70 10.52 -20.27
CA SER A 225 7.17 11.42 -21.31
C SER A 225 8.28 12.19 -22.02
N VAL A 226 9.27 12.70 -21.28
CA VAL A 226 10.46 13.33 -21.87
C VAL A 226 11.24 12.34 -22.72
N GLN A 227 11.45 11.12 -22.24
CA GLN A 227 12.13 10.06 -22.99
C GLN A 227 11.39 9.71 -24.29
N LEU A 228 10.06 9.65 -24.26
CA LEU A 228 9.22 9.36 -25.42
C LEU A 228 9.30 10.46 -26.50
N ILE A 229 9.38 11.74 -26.10
CA ILE A 229 9.56 12.87 -27.04
C ILE A 229 10.87 12.76 -27.82
N PHE A 230 11.92 12.23 -27.19
CA PHE A 230 13.25 12.07 -27.79
C PHE A 230 13.49 10.69 -28.43
N ALA A 231 12.49 9.80 -28.43
CA ALA A 231 12.63 8.48 -29.01
C ALA A 231 12.70 8.54 -30.55
N HIS A 232 13.63 7.79 -31.14
CA HIS A 232 13.80 7.72 -32.60
C HIS A 232 12.67 6.94 -33.29
N SER A 233 12.09 5.97 -32.58
CA SER A 233 10.98 5.14 -33.05
C SER A 233 10.10 4.78 -31.86
N ILE A 234 8.79 4.92 -32.03
CA ILE A 234 7.80 4.62 -30.99
C ILE A 234 7.03 3.36 -31.41
N PRO A 235 7.25 2.21 -30.74
CA PRO A 235 6.47 1.01 -30.96
C PRO A 235 4.97 1.29 -30.74
N PRO A 236 4.08 0.83 -31.64
CA PRO A 236 2.63 1.07 -31.51
C PRO A 236 2.04 0.53 -30.21
N GLU A 237 2.68 -0.49 -29.62
CA GLU A 237 2.31 -1.09 -28.34
C GLU A 237 2.29 -0.07 -27.20
N ILE A 238 3.17 0.94 -27.23
CA ILE A 238 3.21 2.01 -26.21
C ILE A 238 1.89 2.78 -26.19
N PHE A 239 1.30 3.06 -27.35
CA PHE A 239 0.03 3.77 -27.43
C PHE A 239 -1.13 2.90 -26.96
N VAL A 240 -1.11 1.61 -27.32
CA VAL A 240 -2.17 0.66 -26.92
C VAL A 240 -2.16 0.45 -25.41
N SER A 241 -1.00 0.14 -24.82
CA SER A 241 -0.88 -0.05 -23.38
C SER A 241 -1.06 1.24 -22.60
N GLY A 242 -0.55 2.37 -23.11
CA GLY A 242 -0.75 3.68 -22.50
C GLY A 242 -2.22 4.09 -22.48
N ALA A 243 -2.95 3.88 -23.58
CA ALA A 243 -4.39 4.11 -23.63
C ALA A 243 -5.16 3.18 -22.68
N ALA A 244 -4.81 1.89 -22.65
CA ALA A 244 -5.42 0.94 -21.72
C ALA A 244 -5.18 1.33 -20.25
N ALA A 245 -3.98 1.83 -19.92
CA ALA A 245 -3.66 2.36 -18.61
C ALA A 245 -4.55 3.57 -18.28
N ILE A 246 -4.57 4.59 -19.15
CA ILE A 246 -5.38 5.81 -18.95
C ILE A 246 -6.86 5.48 -18.78
N VAL A 247 -7.40 4.56 -19.59
CA VAL A 247 -8.80 4.11 -19.47
C VAL A 247 -9.01 3.41 -18.13
N SER A 248 -8.13 2.48 -17.74
CA SER A 248 -8.26 1.75 -16.47
C SER A 248 -8.26 2.69 -15.27
N LEU A 249 -7.32 3.65 -15.22
CA LEU A 249 -7.28 4.68 -14.18
C LEU A 249 -8.51 5.61 -14.25
N GLY A 250 -8.88 6.02 -15.47
CA GLY A 250 -10.09 6.79 -15.77
C GLY A 250 -11.34 6.20 -15.14
N LEU A 251 -11.52 4.89 -15.32
CA LEU A 251 -12.66 4.15 -14.77
C LEU A 251 -12.57 3.95 -13.25
N CYS A 252 -11.38 4.00 -12.64
CA CYS A 252 -11.25 3.98 -11.18
C CYS A 252 -11.92 5.19 -10.52
N TRP A 253 -11.94 6.36 -11.18
CA TRP A 253 -12.68 7.53 -10.69
C TRP A 253 -14.20 7.41 -10.87
N VAL A 254 -14.67 6.53 -11.77
CA VAL A 254 -16.10 6.25 -11.92
C VAL A 254 -16.58 5.26 -10.85
N TRP A 255 -15.72 4.30 -10.50
CA TRP A 255 -16.00 3.27 -9.50
C TRP A 255 -14.97 3.33 -8.37
N GLU A 256 -15.17 4.23 -7.43
CA GLU A 256 -14.30 4.45 -6.27
C GLU A 256 -14.54 3.45 -5.11
N GLU A 257 -15.18 2.31 -5.39
CA GLU A 257 -15.59 1.36 -4.36
C GLU A 257 -15.34 -0.11 -4.75
N GLY A 258 -14.85 -0.87 -3.78
CA GLY A 258 -14.84 -2.34 -3.76
C GLY A 258 -14.00 -3.01 -4.86
N ILE A 259 -14.45 -4.20 -5.26
CA ILE A 259 -13.72 -5.09 -6.18
C ILE A 259 -13.52 -4.46 -7.56
N THR A 260 -14.46 -3.64 -8.04
CA THR A 260 -14.36 -2.98 -9.33
C THR A 260 -13.16 -2.02 -9.37
N TYR A 261 -13.00 -1.21 -8.31
CA TYR A 261 -11.81 -0.36 -8.16
C TYR A 261 -10.54 -1.20 -8.15
N ILE A 262 -10.49 -2.23 -7.29
CA ILE A 262 -9.31 -3.10 -7.15
C ILE A 262 -8.90 -3.69 -8.50
N PHE A 263 -9.85 -4.20 -9.27
CA PHE A 263 -9.58 -4.79 -10.57
C PHE A 263 -9.07 -3.76 -11.58
N LEU A 264 -9.76 -2.62 -11.73
CA LEU A 264 -9.37 -1.58 -12.67
C LEU A 264 -8.02 -0.96 -12.31
N HIS A 265 -7.76 -0.76 -11.02
CA HIS A 265 -6.50 -0.21 -10.54
C HIS A 265 -5.35 -1.21 -10.71
N SER A 266 -5.62 -2.50 -10.55
CA SER A 266 -4.66 -3.57 -10.88
C SER A 266 -4.29 -3.54 -12.37
N LEU A 267 -5.27 -3.35 -13.26
CA LEU A 267 -5.01 -3.21 -14.70
C LEU A 267 -4.19 -1.95 -15.01
N TRP A 268 -4.48 -0.84 -14.31
CA TRP A 268 -3.64 0.36 -14.37
C TRP A 268 -2.18 0.03 -14.07
N HIS A 269 -1.87 -0.67 -12.96
CA HIS A 269 -0.50 -1.07 -12.62
C HIS A 269 0.20 -1.86 -13.72
N LEU A 270 -0.48 -2.87 -14.27
CA LEU A 270 0.11 -3.75 -15.29
C LEU A 270 0.39 -2.97 -16.58
N PHE A 271 -0.59 -2.20 -17.06
CA PHE A 271 -0.46 -1.47 -18.32
C PHE A 271 0.49 -0.28 -18.22
N SER A 272 0.48 0.47 -17.12
CA SER A 272 1.39 1.60 -16.91
C SER A 272 2.84 1.12 -16.73
N ALA A 273 3.07 0.04 -15.97
CA ALA A 273 4.40 -0.55 -15.81
C ALA A 273 4.96 -1.03 -17.15
N TYR A 274 4.15 -1.76 -17.93
CA TYR A 274 4.54 -2.20 -19.26
C TYR A 274 4.82 -1.02 -20.20
N THR A 275 3.99 0.02 -20.17
CA THR A 275 4.19 1.24 -20.96
C THR A 275 5.51 1.93 -20.59
N GLY A 276 5.78 2.11 -19.29
CA GLY A 276 7.02 2.72 -18.79
C GLY A 276 8.25 1.92 -19.17
N TYR A 277 8.18 0.59 -19.06
CA TYR A 277 9.24 -0.31 -19.55
C TYR A 277 9.47 -0.13 -21.05
N MET A 278 8.42 -0.21 -21.88
CA MET A 278 8.56 -0.08 -23.33
C MET A 278 9.13 1.28 -23.75
N ILE A 279 8.73 2.37 -23.10
CA ILE A 279 9.33 3.70 -23.32
C ILE A 279 10.83 3.64 -23.00
N GLY A 280 11.18 3.17 -21.81
CA GLY A 280 12.57 3.16 -21.36
C GLY A 280 13.49 2.22 -22.14
N SER A 281 12.95 1.17 -22.77
CA SER A 281 13.66 0.23 -23.64
C SER A 281 13.85 0.72 -25.09
N THR A 282 13.25 1.86 -25.47
CA THR A 282 13.41 2.46 -26.82
C THR A 282 14.59 3.43 -26.94
N GLN A 283 15.35 3.61 -25.85
CA GLN A 283 16.56 4.43 -25.80
C GLN A 283 17.81 3.61 -26.13
#